data_AF-A0A2E7FIW8-F1
#
_entry.id   AF-A0A2E7FIW8-F1
#
_cell.length_a   1.000
_cell.length_b   1.000
_cell.length_c   1.000
_cell.angle_alpha   90.00
_cell.angle_beta   90.00
_cell.angle_gamma   90.00
#
_symmetry.space_group_name_H-M   'P 1'
#
loop_
_entity.id
_entity.type
_entity.pdbx_description
1 polymer ?
#
loop_
_entity_poly.entity_id
_entity_poly.type
_entity_poly.pdbx_seq_one_letter_code
_entity_poly.pdbx_strand_id
1 'polypeptide(L)'
;MNRKSNNSRKANRILNRLILYSLTSLALVGGFGVLTVWMRHQTSQTANRLHAIEQKIVEERRWLSQLDVQLAIAMSTDRLMDLNRKLNLDLREPVYTQIVHVTENVESRLYEKSTNSVLTASLSAGN
;
A
#
# COMPACT_ATOMS: atom_id res chain seq x y z
N MET A 1 -42.98 6.74 67.86
CA MET A 1 -41.67 6.11 68.14
C MET A 1 -41.06 5.56 66.83
N ASN A 2 -40.52 6.39 65.91
CA ASN A 2 -40.00 5.87 64.62
C ASN A 2 -38.96 6.76 63.88
N ARG A 3 -38.27 7.70 64.56
CA ARG A 3 -37.26 8.57 63.92
C ARG A 3 -35.90 7.88 63.75
N LYS A 4 -35.52 7.01 64.68
CA LYS A 4 -34.18 6.39 64.72
C LYS A 4 -33.95 5.38 63.59
N SER A 5 -34.99 4.64 63.20
CA SER A 5 -34.92 3.61 62.13
C SER A 5 -34.82 4.20 60.71
N ASN A 6 -35.39 5.39 60.48
CA ASN A 6 -35.38 6.02 59.17
C ASN A 6 -34.00 6.68 58.89
N ASN A 7 -33.38 7.24 59.93
CA ASN A 7 -32.05 7.84 59.82
C ASN A 7 -30.96 6.78 59.56
N SER A 8 -31.03 5.60 60.18
CA SER A 8 -30.07 4.51 59.91
C SER A 8 -30.19 3.96 58.49
N ARG A 9 -31.42 3.85 57.94
CA ARG A 9 -31.63 3.46 56.53
C ARG A 9 -31.07 4.49 55.55
N LYS A 10 -31.23 5.79 55.83
CA LYS A 10 -30.65 6.87 55.02
C LYS A 10 -29.12 6.86 55.08
N ALA A 11 -28.55 6.69 56.27
CA ALA A 11 -27.10 6.57 56.47
C ALA A 11 -26.53 5.37 55.70
N ASN A 12 -27.17 4.19 55.79
CA ASN A 12 -26.72 3.01 55.05
C ASN A 12 -26.80 3.19 53.53
N ARG A 13 -27.81 3.91 53.03
CA ARG A 13 -27.92 4.22 51.59
C ARG A 13 -26.80 5.16 51.13
N ILE A 14 -26.42 6.13 51.94
CA ILE A 14 -25.29 7.04 51.64
C ILE A 14 -23.97 6.28 51.69
N LEU A 15 -23.78 5.43 52.70
CA LEU A 15 -22.58 4.61 52.85
C LEU A 15 -22.39 3.66 51.66
N ASN A 16 -23.47 2.98 51.23
CA ASN A 16 -23.41 2.08 50.08
C ASN A 16 -23.07 2.83 48.78
N ARG A 17 -23.58 4.05 48.60
CA ARG A 17 -23.22 4.90 47.46
C ARG A 17 -21.75 5.32 47.50
N LEU A 18 -21.23 5.69 48.66
CA LEU A 18 -19.81 6.03 48.84
C LEU A 18 -18.89 4.86 48.50
N ILE A 19 -19.22 3.66 49.01
CA ILE A 19 -18.46 2.44 48.73
C ILE A 19 -18.49 2.14 47.22
N LEU A 20 -19.65 2.25 46.58
CA LEU A 20 -19.78 2.03 45.14
C LEU A 20 -18.95 3.04 44.33
N TYR A 21 -18.95 4.32 44.70
CA TYR A 21 -18.15 5.33 44.03
C TYR A 21 -16.65 5.13 44.22
N SER A 22 -16.22 4.76 45.43
CA SER A 22 -14.80 4.45 45.65
C SER A 22 -14.37 3.23 44.85
N LEU A 23 -15.20 2.18 44.80
CA LEU A 23 -14.87 0.96 44.07
C LEU A 23 -14.81 1.21 42.55
N THR A 24 -15.76 1.96 42.01
CA THR A 24 -15.76 2.34 40.59
C THR A 24 -14.58 3.24 40.25
N SER A 25 -14.23 4.21 41.12
CA SER A 25 -13.04 5.03 40.91
C SER A 25 -11.75 4.21 40.88
N LEU A 26 -11.61 3.23 41.79
CA LEU A 26 -10.43 2.38 41.89
C LEU A 26 -10.36 1.41 40.70
N ALA A 27 -11.50 0.87 40.26
CA ALA A 27 -11.60 0.03 39.06
C ALA A 27 -11.27 0.82 37.79
N LEU A 28 -11.70 2.07 37.68
CA LEU A 28 -11.35 2.94 36.55
C LEU A 28 -9.85 3.22 36.52
N VAL A 29 -9.26 3.63 37.65
CA VAL A 29 -7.81 3.90 37.72
C VAL A 29 -6.99 2.63 37.42
N GLY A 30 -7.38 1.49 37.99
CA GLY A 30 -6.76 0.20 37.70
C GLY A 30 -6.90 -0.20 36.22
N GLY A 31 -8.09 -0.05 35.65
CA GLY A 31 -8.37 -0.33 34.24
C GLY A 31 -7.57 0.54 33.29
N PHE A 32 -7.47 1.85 33.56
CA PHE A 32 -6.64 2.78 32.80
C PHE A 32 -5.15 2.41 32.84
N GLY A 33 -4.65 1.94 33.98
CA GLY A 33 -3.27 1.44 34.09
C GLY A 33 -2.98 0.27 33.16
N VAL A 34 -3.86 -0.74 33.16
CA VAL A 34 -3.73 -1.91 32.27
C VAL A 34 -3.85 -1.51 30.80
N LEU A 35 -4.81 -0.63 30.46
CA LEU A 35 -5.00 -0.13 29.10
C LEU A 35 -3.73 0.57 28.59
N THR A 36 -3.09 1.38 29.42
CA THR A 36 -1.89 2.15 29.07
C THR A 36 -0.69 1.22 28.80
N VAL A 37 -0.50 0.20 29.64
CA VAL A 37 0.58 -0.79 29.44
C VAL A 37 0.32 -1.63 28.19
N TRP A 38 -0.92 -2.04 27.96
CA TRP A 38 -1.31 -2.78 26.77
C TRP A 38 -1.12 -1.94 25.50
N MET A 39 -1.50 -0.66 25.53
CA MET A 39 -1.29 0.27 24.41
C MET A 39 0.20 0.45 24.13
N ARG A 40 1.04 0.58 25.17
CA ARG A 40 2.49 0.66 25.00
C ARG A 40 3.05 -0.60 24.34
N HIS A 41 2.58 -1.77 24.75
CA HIS A 41 2.99 -3.03 24.14
C HIS A 41 2.56 -3.11 22.66
N GLN A 42 1.33 -2.72 22.35
CA GLN A 42 0.81 -2.62 20.98
C GLN A 42 1.63 -1.64 20.14
N THR A 43 1.96 -0.44 20.65
CA THR A 43 2.77 0.55 19.91
C THR A 43 4.15 0.02 19.54
N SER A 44 4.79 -0.76 20.42
CA SER A 44 6.08 -1.37 20.13
C SER A 44 5.98 -2.45 19.03
N GLN A 45 4.92 -3.25 19.02
CA GLN A 45 4.70 -4.23 17.95
C GLN A 45 4.34 -3.57 16.62
N THR A 46 3.52 -2.52 16.65
CA THR A 46 3.08 -1.78 15.47
C THR A 46 4.23 -1.01 14.83
N ALA A 47 5.11 -0.38 15.62
CA ALA A 47 6.30 0.31 15.11
C ALA A 47 7.25 -0.66 14.39
N ASN A 48 7.51 -1.84 14.96
CA ASN A 48 8.35 -2.86 14.31
C ASN A 48 7.74 -3.35 12.99
N ARG A 49 6.41 -3.52 12.93
CA ARG A 49 5.72 -3.89 11.68
C ARG A 49 5.80 -2.78 10.64
N LEU A 50 5.69 -1.52 11.05
CA LEU A 50 5.79 -0.37 10.16
C LEU A 50 7.18 -0.27 9.53
N HIS A 51 8.24 -0.39 10.34
CA HIS A 51 9.62 -0.39 9.85
C HIS A 51 9.90 -1.56 8.89
N ALA A 52 9.36 -2.75 9.18
CA ALA A 52 9.52 -3.90 8.29
C ALA A 52 8.83 -3.69 6.93
N ILE A 53 7.66 -3.05 6.90
CA ILE A 53 6.96 -2.71 5.66
C ILE A 53 7.73 -1.64 4.89
N GLU A 54 8.21 -0.60 5.57
CA GLU A 54 8.97 0.48 4.96
C GLU A 54 10.27 -0.03 4.31
N GLN A 55 10.99 -0.94 4.98
CA GLN A 55 12.17 -1.59 4.41
C GLN A 55 11.86 -2.36 3.13
N LYS A 56 10.75 -3.14 3.11
CA LYS A 56 10.33 -3.87 1.91
C LYS A 56 10.02 -2.95 0.74
N ILE A 57 9.37 -1.81 0.98
CA ILE A 57 9.08 -0.81 -0.05
C ILE A 57 10.37 -0.24 -0.65
N VAL A 58 11.38 0.03 0.18
CA VAL A 58 12.68 0.54 -0.29
C VAL A 58 13.41 -0.51 -1.13
N GLU A 59 13.38 -1.77 -0.72
CA GLU A 59 13.96 -2.88 -1.48
C GLU A 59 13.28 -3.08 -2.83
N GLU A 60 11.94 -3.10 -2.88
CA GLU A 60 11.19 -3.20 -4.13
C GLU A 60 11.46 -2.01 -5.05
N ARG A 61 11.53 -0.77 -4.51
CA ARG A 61 11.91 0.41 -5.32
C ARG A 61 13.30 0.30 -5.91
N ARG A 62 14.26 -0.25 -5.18
CA ARG A 62 15.62 -0.50 -5.69
C ARG A 62 15.60 -1.53 -6.81
N TRP A 63 14.85 -2.62 -6.62
CA TRP A 63 14.68 -3.65 -7.63
C TRP A 63 14.04 -3.10 -8.91
N LEU A 64 12.98 -2.30 -8.78
CA LEU A 64 12.34 -1.63 -9.91
C LEU A 64 13.30 -0.68 -10.63
N SER A 65 14.08 0.11 -9.89
CA SER A 65 15.07 1.02 -10.50
C SER A 65 16.16 0.25 -11.24
N GLN A 66 16.60 -0.89 -10.71
CA GLN A 66 17.58 -1.76 -11.38
C GLN A 66 17.01 -2.40 -12.65
N LEU A 67 15.75 -2.82 -12.62
CA LEU A 67 15.05 -3.33 -13.80
C LEU A 67 14.89 -2.25 -14.86
N ASP A 68 14.51 -1.03 -14.46
CA ASP A 68 14.33 0.10 -15.37
C ASP A 68 15.65 0.47 -16.05
N VAL A 69 16.75 0.51 -15.30
CA VAL A 69 18.09 0.71 -15.86
C VAL A 69 18.46 -0.41 -16.84
N GLN A 70 18.20 -1.68 -16.48
CA GLN A 70 18.46 -2.80 -17.39
C GLN A 70 17.59 -2.74 -18.65
N LEU A 71 16.33 -2.31 -18.51
CA LEU A 71 15.41 -2.14 -19.62
C LEU A 71 15.86 -1.00 -20.53
N ALA A 72 16.28 0.14 -19.97
CA ALA A 72 16.84 1.26 -20.71
C ALA A 72 18.11 0.86 -21.47
N ILE A 73 18.97 0.04 -20.84
CA ILE A 73 20.16 -0.52 -21.51
C ILE A 73 19.76 -1.48 -22.63
N ALA A 74 18.77 -2.35 -22.41
CA ALA A 74 18.30 -3.31 -23.41
C ALA A 74 17.57 -2.64 -24.58
N MET A 75 16.82 -1.56 -24.32
CA MET A 75 16.13 -0.74 -25.32
C MET A 75 17.03 0.33 -25.95
N SER A 76 18.30 0.45 -25.52
CA SER A 76 19.22 1.38 -26.15
C SER A 76 19.37 1.05 -27.63
N THR A 77 19.38 2.08 -28.46
CA THR A 77 19.44 1.98 -29.93
C THR A 77 20.61 1.11 -30.39
N ASP A 78 21.76 1.21 -29.72
CA ASP A 78 22.96 0.41 -30.00
C ASP A 78 22.73 -1.09 -29.79
N ARG A 79 22.02 -1.48 -28.73
CA ARG A 79 21.69 -2.89 -28.46
C ARG A 79 20.66 -3.42 -29.44
N LEU A 80 19.67 -2.61 -29.80
CA LEU A 80 18.67 -2.97 -30.80
C LEU A 80 19.30 -3.11 -32.20
N MET A 81 20.26 -2.27 -32.57
CA MET A 81 21.03 -2.40 -33.81
C MET A 81 21.93 -3.64 -33.81
N ASP A 82 22.59 -3.96 -32.70
CA ASP A 82 23.40 -5.20 -32.58
C ASP A 82 22.53 -6.47 -32.70
N LEU A 83 21.34 -6.47 -32.07
CA LEU A 83 20.38 -7.57 -32.20
C LEU A 83 19.82 -7.69 -33.62
N ASN A 84 19.47 -6.56 -34.25
CA ASN A 84 19.01 -6.51 -35.63
C ASN A 84 20.06 -7.10 -36.60
N ARG A 85 21.33 -6.78 -36.39
CA ARG A 85 22.45 -7.33 -37.16
C ARG A 85 22.66 -8.82 -36.90
N LYS A 86 22.57 -9.27 -35.64
CA LYS A 86 22.74 -10.68 -35.27
C LYS A 86 21.62 -11.57 -35.78
N LEU A 87 20.39 -11.06 -35.79
CA LEU A 87 19.20 -11.79 -36.21
C LEU A 87 18.87 -11.61 -37.70
N ASN A 88 19.70 -10.87 -38.46
CA ASN A 88 19.48 -10.53 -39.87
C ASN A 88 18.06 -9.99 -40.15
N LEU A 89 17.57 -9.11 -39.27
CA LEU A 89 16.20 -8.60 -39.39
C LEU A 89 16.07 -7.47 -40.42
N ASP A 90 17.19 -6.99 -41.00
CA ASP A 90 17.29 -5.91 -42.00
C ASP A 90 16.43 -4.67 -41.65
N LEU A 91 16.27 -4.40 -40.34
CA LEU A 91 15.47 -3.27 -39.88
C LEU A 91 16.27 -1.99 -40.12
N ARG A 92 15.72 -1.06 -40.90
CA ARG A 92 16.33 0.26 -41.11
C ARG A 92 16.02 1.19 -39.95
N GLU A 93 16.95 2.09 -39.66
CA GLU A 93 16.76 3.14 -38.66
C GLU A 93 15.53 3.99 -39.02
N PRO A 94 14.58 4.21 -38.08
CA PRO A 94 13.33 4.88 -38.39
C PRO A 94 13.59 6.34 -38.78
N VAL A 95 13.13 6.73 -39.97
CA VAL A 95 13.21 8.11 -40.46
C VAL A 95 12.29 8.98 -39.61
N TYR A 96 12.76 10.17 -39.19
CA TYR A 96 12.06 11.10 -38.30
C TYR A 96 10.61 11.46 -38.72
N THR A 97 10.26 11.27 -39.99
CA THR A 97 8.89 11.45 -40.51
C THR A 97 7.89 10.39 -40.03
N GLN A 98 8.35 9.28 -39.46
CA GLN A 98 7.53 8.20 -38.91
C GLN A 98 7.37 8.26 -37.38
N ILE A 99 8.05 9.20 -36.71
CA ILE A 99 8.01 9.36 -35.25
C ILE A 99 6.86 10.30 -34.88
N VAL A 100 5.67 9.74 -34.66
CA VAL A 100 4.53 10.48 -34.12
C VAL A 100 4.76 10.68 -32.62
N HIS A 101 5.06 11.91 -32.22
CA HIS A 101 5.10 12.28 -30.79
C HIS A 101 3.67 12.36 -30.29
N VAL A 102 3.26 11.38 -29.49
CA VAL A 102 1.90 11.28 -28.95
C VAL A 102 1.85 11.98 -27.60
N THR A 103 1.07 13.06 -27.51
CA THR A 103 0.83 13.84 -26.28
C THR A 103 -0.22 13.19 -25.36
N GLU A 104 -0.90 12.14 -25.81
CA GLU A 104 -1.93 11.40 -25.07
C GLU A 104 -1.38 10.09 -24.46
N ASN A 105 -2.17 9.49 -23.56
CA ASN A 105 -1.81 8.27 -22.82
C ASN A 105 -1.44 7.12 -23.78
N VAL A 106 -0.14 6.85 -23.85
CA VAL A 106 0.53 5.98 -24.83
C VAL A 106 0.02 4.54 -24.76
N GLU A 107 -0.43 4.08 -23.58
CA GLU A 107 -0.86 2.70 -23.37
C GLU A 107 -2.15 2.40 -24.15
N SER A 108 -3.14 3.29 -24.08
CA SER A 108 -4.45 3.10 -24.73
C SER A 108 -4.34 2.94 -26.26
N ARG A 109 -3.52 3.77 -26.90
CA ARG A 109 -3.25 3.73 -28.35
C ARG A 109 -2.39 2.54 -28.76
N LEU A 110 -1.46 2.08 -27.92
CA LEU A 110 -0.67 0.87 -28.18
C LEU A 110 -1.54 -0.38 -28.16
N TYR A 111 -2.48 -0.50 -27.22
CA TYR A 111 -3.46 -1.60 -27.20
C TYR A 111 -4.33 -1.60 -28.47
N GLU A 112 -4.81 -0.42 -28.87
CA GLU A 112 -5.63 -0.27 -30.07
C GLU A 112 -4.85 -0.61 -31.35
N LYS A 113 -3.60 -0.14 -31.46
CA LYS A 113 -2.73 -0.42 -32.62
C LYS A 113 -2.28 -1.87 -32.68
N SER A 114 -1.96 -2.49 -31.54
CA SER A 114 -1.60 -3.91 -31.45
C SER A 114 -2.77 -4.77 -31.93
N THR A 115 -3.97 -4.52 -31.43
CA THR A 115 -5.18 -5.27 -31.80
C THR A 115 -5.49 -5.14 -33.29
N ASN A 116 -5.38 -3.93 -33.85
CA ASN A 116 -5.57 -3.69 -35.27
C ASN A 116 -4.49 -4.37 -36.13
N SER A 117 -3.23 -4.36 -35.71
CA SER A 117 -2.14 -5.00 -36.47
C SER A 117 -2.26 -6.52 -36.53
N VAL A 118 -2.69 -7.16 -35.43
CA VAL A 118 -2.94 -8.60 -35.37
C VAL A 118 -4.14 -8.98 -36.26
N LEU A 119 -5.22 -8.20 -36.22
CA LEU A 119 -6.37 -8.40 -37.10
C LEU A 119 -5.99 -8.26 -38.57
N THR A 120 -5.22 -7.23 -38.94
CA THR A 120 -4.83 -6.99 -40.33
C THR A 120 -3.84 -8.06 -40.84
N ALA A 121 -2.92 -8.52 -39.98
CA ALA A 121 -2.01 -9.62 -40.31
C ALA A 121 -2.76 -10.96 -40.49
N SER A 122 -3.79 -11.22 -39.67
CA SER A 122 -4.61 -12.44 -39.79
C SER A 122 -5.47 -12.47 -41.07
N LEU A 123 -5.92 -11.30 -41.54
CA LEU A 123 -6.64 -11.17 -42.82
C LEU A 123 -5.70 -11.31 -44.04
N SER A 124 -4.44 -10.91 -43.90
CA SER A 124 -3.45 -11.04 -44.98
C SER A 124 -2.85 -12.45 -45.12
N ALA A 125 -2.96 -13.31 -44.09
CA ALA A 125 -2.44 -14.67 -44.09
C ALA A 125 -3.45 -15.73 -44.58
N GLY A 126 -4.65 -15.30 -45.00
CA GLY A 126 -5.77 -16.16 -45.40
C GLY A 126 -6.08 -16.20 -46.90
N ASN A 127 -5.15 -15.76 -47.77
CA ASN A 127 -5.26 -15.88 -49.24
C ASN A 127 -4.09 -16.68 -49.81
#